data_AF-A0A0F9SAL8-F1
#
_entry.id   AF-A0A0F9SAL8-F1
#
_cell.length_a   1.000
_cell.length_b   1.000
_cell.length_c   1.000
_cell.angle_alpha   90.00
_cell.angle_beta   90.00
_cell.angle_gamma   90.00
#
_symmetry.space_group_name_H-M   'P 1'
#
loop_
_entity.id
_entity.type
_entity.pdbx_description
1 polymer ?
#
loop_
_entity_poly.entity_id
_entity_poly.type
_entity_poly.pdbx_seq_one_letter_code
_entity_poly.pdbx_strand_id
1 'polypeptide(L)' 'MNSKNVVIGGHYRHRDTPTYGWAKCLSVLPPRKGLNTHGYLVARCEWAVEKNALLGLIKYFKLSDLIEGQ' A
#
# COMPACT_ATOMS: atom_id res chain seq x y z
N MET A 1 2.65 -10.14 0.87
CA MET A 1 1.49 -10.65 1.63
C MET A 1 0.46 -11.28 0.71
N ASN A 2 -0.38 -12.21 1.20
CA ASN A 2 -1.56 -12.66 0.46
C ASN A 2 -2.62 -11.53 0.48
N SER A 3 -3.42 -11.40 -0.58
CA SER A 3 -4.37 -10.29 -0.78
C SER A 3 -5.38 -10.07 0.36
N LYS A 4 -5.56 -11.05 1.26
CA LYS A 4 -6.46 -11.00 2.40
C LYS A 4 -5.89 -10.35 3.67
N ASN A 5 -4.60 -10.02 3.70
CA ASN A 5 -3.93 -9.59 4.94
C ASN A 5 -3.72 -8.06 5.03
N VAL A 6 -4.04 -7.29 3.99
CA VAL A 6 -3.95 -5.82 4.06
C VAL A 6 -5.24 -5.29 4.69
N VAL A 7 -5.09 -4.74 5.89
CA VAL A 7 -6.13 -4.17 6.72
C VAL A 7 -6.16 -2.66 6.51
N ILE A 8 -7.36 -2.10 6.35
CA ILE A 8 -7.56 -0.65 6.28
C ILE A 8 -7.14 -0.02 7.61
N GLY A 9 -6.36 1.06 7.54
CA GLY A 9 -5.72 1.71 8.69
C GLY A 9 -4.39 1.06 9.10
N GLY A 10 -4.07 -0.12 8.58
CA GLY A 10 -2.79 -0.80 8.82
C GLY A 10 -1.62 -0.05 8.21
N HIS A 11 -0.45 -0.19 8.84
CA HIS A 11 0.81 0.41 8.39
C HIS A 11 1.70 -0.66 7.77
N TYR A 12 2.21 -0.35 6.59
CA TYR A 12 2.96 -1.28 5.75
C TYR A 12 4.25 -0.65 5.25
N ARG A 13 5.18 -1.50 4.83
CA ARG A 13 6.38 -1.13 4.09
C ARG A 13 6.30 -1.70 2.68
N HIS A 14 7.08 -1.12 1.76
CA HIS A 14 7.24 -1.69 0.44
C HIS A 14 8.27 -2.81 0.48
N ARG A 15 7.99 -3.95 -0.16
CA ARG A 15 8.84 -5.14 -0.16
C ARG A 15 10.26 -4.84 -0.66
N ASP A 16 10.38 -4.05 -1.72
CA ASP A 16 11.67 -3.78 -2.38
C ASP A 16 12.48 -2.70 -1.63
N THR A 17 11.82 -1.92 -0.76
CA THR A 17 12.47 -0.90 0.07
C THR A 17 11.97 -1.01 1.52
N PRO A 18 12.25 -2.13 2.21
CA PRO A 18 11.60 -2.46 3.48
C PRO A 18 11.97 -1.51 4.62
N THR A 19 13.13 -0.85 4.53
CA THR A 19 13.63 0.09 5.53
C THR A 19 13.15 1.52 5.30
N TYR A 20 12.59 1.83 4.14
CA TYR A 20 12.30 3.19 3.70
C TYR A 20 10.81 3.44 3.49
N GLY A 21 10.32 4.51 4.12
CA GLY A 21 8.95 4.97 3.98
C GLY A 21 7.90 4.06 4.58
N TRP A 22 6.77 4.63 4.94
CA TRP A 22 5.60 3.98 5.51
C TRP A 22 4.41 4.19 4.60
N ALA A 23 3.58 3.16 4.47
CA ALA A 23 2.36 3.16 3.71
C ALA A 23 1.19 2.81 4.62
N LYS A 24 0.31 3.77 4.93
CA LYS A 24 -0.92 3.52 5.65
C LYS A 24 -2.03 3.18 4.67
N CYS A 25 -2.61 1.99 4.74
CA CYS A 25 -3.68 1.60 3.82
C CYS A 25 -4.97 2.37 4.14
N LEU A 26 -5.50 3.10 3.16
CA LEU A 26 -6.78 3.80 3.29
C LEU A 26 -7.93 3.00 2.70
N SER A 27 -7.70 2.33 1.58
CA SER A 27 -8.70 1.47 0.95
C SER A 27 -8.05 0.43 0.03
N VAL A 28 -8.72 -0.71 -0.12
CA VAL A 28 -8.38 -1.71 -1.15
C VAL A 28 -9.36 -1.53 -2.29
N LEU A 29 -8.84 -1.19 -3.47
CA LEU A 29 -9.63 -0.95 -4.66
C LEU A 29 -9.68 -2.22 -5.53
N PRO A 30 -10.86 -2.56 -6.08
CA PRO A 30 -10.96 -3.58 -7.10
C PRO A 30 -10.12 -3.17 -8.33
N PRO A 31 -9.59 -4.13 -9.10
CA PRO A 31 -8.96 -3.83 -10.37
C PRO A 31 -9.90 -3.03 -11.26
N ARG A 32 -9.55 -1.78 -11.57
CA ARG A 32 -10.27 -0.98 -12.57
C ARG A 32 -9.94 -1.52 -13.95
N LYS A 33 -10.93 -2.16 -14.59
CA LYS A 33 -10.86 -2.53 -16.01
C LYS A 33 -10.50 -1.28 -16.82
N GLY A 34 -9.38 -1.32 -17.54
CA GLY A 34 -8.88 -0.23 -18.42
C GLY A 34 -7.67 0.56 -17.91
N LEU A 35 -7.45 0.67 -16.59
CA LEU A 35 -6.25 1.32 -16.02
C LEU A 35 -5.20 0.32 -15.53
N ASN A 36 -5.66 -0.88 -15.19
CA ASN A 36 -4.82 -1.91 -14.64
C ASN A 36 -4.86 -3.13 -15.55
N THR A 37 -3.90 -3.22 -16.47
CA THR A 37 -3.78 -4.26 -17.50
C THR A 37 -3.64 -5.67 -16.94
N HIS A 38 -3.28 -5.81 -15.66
CA HIS A 38 -2.98 -7.08 -15.03
C HIS A 38 -4.04 -7.54 -14.02
N GLY A 39 -5.17 -6.83 -13.89
CA GLY A 39 -6.30 -7.29 -13.07
C GLY A 39 -6.03 -7.44 -11.58
N TYR A 40 -4.93 -6.90 -11.05
CA TYR A 40 -4.59 -7.02 -9.63
C TYR A 40 -5.36 -6.02 -8.75
N LEU A 41 -5.68 -6.45 -7.53
CA LEU A 41 -6.16 -5.58 -6.46
C LEU A 41 -5.06 -4.59 -6.05
N VAL A 42 -5.46 -3.35 -5.77
CA VAL A 42 -4.55 -2.25 -5.46
C VAL A 42 -4.92 -1.65 -4.12
N ALA A 43 -3.95 -1.46 -3.23
CA ALA A 43 -4.14 -0.68 -2.02
C ALA A 43 -3.86 0.80 -2.32
N ARG A 44 -4.82 1.67 -2.00
CA ARG A 44 -4.62 3.12 -1.93
C ARG A 44 -4.05 3.42 -0.55
N CYS A 45 -2.82 3.91 -0.51
CA CYS A 45 -2.12 4.19 0.73
C CYS A 45 -1.69 5.65 0.82
N GLU A 46 -1.75 6.18 2.03
CA GLU A 46 -1.01 7.37 2.43
C GLU A 46 0.46 6.97 2.60
N TRP A 47 1.36 7.68 1.92
CA TRP A 47 2.79 7.39 1.93
C TRP A 47 3.58 8.56 2.51
N ALA A 48 4.51 8.25 3.41
CA ALA A 48 5.51 9.19 3.91
C ALA A 48 6.84 8.47 4.12
N VAL A 49 7.93 9.24 4.19
CA VAL A 49 9.25 8.68 4.50
C VAL A 49 9.38 8.31 5.98
N GLU A 50 8.83 9.14 6.85
CA GLU A 50 8.82 8.94 8.30
C GLU A 50 7.44 8.49 8.79
N LYS A 51 7.39 7.68 9.86
CA LYS A 51 6.15 7.10 10.39
C LYS A 51 5.14 8.16 10.84
N ASN A 52 5.65 9.29 11.33
CA ASN A 52 4.88 10.36 11.94
C ASN A 52 4.83 11.63 11.07
N ALA A 53 5.42 11.60 9.87
CA ALA A 53 5.34 12.75 8.98
C ALA A 53 3.92 12.93 8.46
N LEU A 54 3.49 14.19 8.27
CA LEU A 54 2.21 14.52 7.67
C LEU A 54 2.11 13.86 6.27
N LEU A 55 1.25 12.84 6.20
CA LEU A 55 1.06 11.97 5.04
C LEU A 55 0.27 12.71 3.95
N GLY A 56 0.97 13.46 3.08
CA GLY A 56 0.32 14.20 1.99
C GLY A 56 0.22 13.43 0.67
N LEU A 57 1.01 12.36 0.49
CA LEU A 57 1.13 11.69 -0.80
C LEU A 57 0.29 10.41 -0.85
N ILE A 58 -0.68 10.36 -1.75
CA ILE A 58 -1.42 9.13 -2.06
C ILE A 58 -0.65 8.32 -3.09
N LYS A 59 -0.25 7.11 -2.72
CA LYS A 59 0.34 6.12 -3.62
C LYS A 59 -0.52 4.87 -3.71
N TYR A 60 -0.39 4.19 -4.83
CA TYR A 60 -1.11 2.96 -5.13
C TYR A 60 -0.11 1.82 -5.20
N PHE A 61 -0.34 0.78 -4.40
CA PHE A 61 0.56 -0.37 -4.32
C PHE A 61 -0.18 -1.66 -4.66
N LYS A 62 0.51 -2.61 -5.29
CA LYS A 62 -0.01 -3.98 -5.35
C LYS A 62 0.02 -4.55 -3.95
N LEU A 63 -1.01 -5.32 -3.59
CA LEU A 63 -1.06 -5.97 -2.27
C LEU A 63 0.14 -6.90 -2.01
N SER A 64 0.70 -7.50 -3.06
CA SER A 64 1.88 -8.36 -2.98
C SER A 64 3.14 -7.61 -2.54
N ASP A 65 3.21 -6.33 -2.85
CA ASP A 65 4.38 -5.49 -2.62
C ASP A 65 4.34 -4.81 -1.25
N LEU A 66 3.22 -4.94 -0.53
CA LEU A 66 3.11 -4.53 0.87
C LEU A 66 3.51 -5.66 1.81
N ILE A 67 4.31 -5.30 2.81
CA ILE A 67 4.70 -6.14 3.94
C ILE A 67 4.38 -5.42 5.26
N GLU A 68 4.06 -6.16 6.32
CA GLU A 68 3.80 -5.56 7.64
C GLU A 68 5.05 -4.84 8.13
N GLY A 69 4.91 -3.56 8.47
CA GLY A 69 5.95 -2.82 9.16
C GLY A 69 5.82 -3.05 10.66
N GLN A 70 6.85 -3.64 11.28
CA GLN A 70 6.94 -3.78 12.74
C GLN A 70 6.91 -2.41 13.45
#